data_AF-A0A7S4SKK9-F1
#
_entry.id   AF-A0A7S4SKK9-F1
#
_cell.length_a   1.000
_cell.length_b   1.000
_cell.length_c   1.000
_cell.angle_alpha   90.00
_cell.angle_beta   90.00
_cell.angle_gamma   90.00
#
_symmetry.space_group_name_H-M   'P 1'
#
loop_
_entity.id
_entity.type
_entity.pdbx_description
1 polymer ?
#
loop_
_entity_poly.entity_id
_entity_poly.type
_entity_poly.pdbx_seq_one_letter_code
_entity_poly.pdbx_strand_id
1 'polypeptide(L)'
;MYNAMLSIYYLLTVRYGWKENQLKKLEKYFFGIPIVFGLATAVAGVALKLFNNANLWCWISPLPLTCRGSLFNNGINDCERGNNASLYRFLFFYGPLWFVIITASVAMFLLYTSVRKTEQQAAKWSLATRLEKTARLKHTKKV
;
A
#
# COMPACT_ATOMS: atom_id res chain seq x y z
N MET A 1 0.45 -5.14 0.96
CA MET A 1 1.65 -4.62 0.26
C MET A 1 1.39 -4.44 -1.24
N TYR A 2 0.92 -5.46 -1.95
CA TYR A 2 0.60 -5.35 -3.39
C TYR A 2 -0.39 -4.23 -3.75
N ASN A 3 -1.45 -4.01 -2.96
CA ASN A 3 -2.39 -2.92 -3.22
C ASN A 3 -1.73 -1.55 -3.22
N ALA A 4 -0.83 -1.27 -2.27
CA ALA A 4 -0.08 0.00 -2.27
C ALA A 4 0.84 0.11 -3.48
N MET A 5 1.47 -0.98 -3.91
CA MET A 5 2.33 -1.00 -5.10
C MET A 5 1.55 -0.71 -6.37
N LEU A 6 0.37 -1.29 -6.50
CA LEU A 6 -0.53 -1.02 -7.63
C LEU A 6 -1.02 0.44 -7.62
N SER A 7 -1.42 0.96 -6.46
CA SER A 7 -1.83 2.37 -6.32
C SER A 7 -0.68 3.33 -6.67
N ILE A 8 0.55 3.03 -6.25
CA ILE A 8 1.73 3.84 -6.60
C ILE A 8 2.04 3.71 -8.09
N TYR A 9 1.94 2.52 -8.67
CA TYR A 9 2.13 2.30 -10.11
C TYR A 9 1.17 3.15 -10.94
N TYR A 10 -0.12 3.14 -10.59
CA TYR A 10 -1.11 3.98 -11.25
C TYR A 10 -0.83 5.48 -11.06
N LEU A 11 -0.44 5.90 -9.86
CA LEU A 11 -0.09 7.29 -9.60
C LEU A 11 1.10 7.75 -10.45
N LEU A 12 2.17 6.95 -10.51
CA LEU A 12 3.37 7.26 -11.31
C LEU A 12 3.06 7.32 -12.80
N THR A 13 2.19 6.45 -13.28
CA THR A 13 1.79 6.43 -14.69
C THR A 13 0.88 7.61 -15.04
N VAL A 14 -0.18 7.86 -14.26
CA VAL A 14 -1.22 8.85 -14.59
C VAL A 14 -0.77 10.27 -14.26
N ARG A 15 -0.19 10.49 -13.08
CA ARG A 15 0.15 11.84 -12.62
C ARG A 15 1.54 12.26 -13.06
N TYR A 16 2.50 11.36 -12.98
CA TYR A 16 3.91 11.66 -13.26
C TYR A 16 4.35 11.26 -14.68
N GLY A 17 3.50 10.57 -15.45
CA GLY A 17 3.78 10.22 -16.84
C GLY A 17 5.01 9.32 -17.02
N TRP A 18 5.33 8.49 -16.01
CA TRP A 18 6.52 7.64 -16.05
C TRP A 18 6.45 6.64 -17.21
N LYS A 19 7.57 6.50 -17.93
CA LYS A 19 7.70 5.55 -19.04
C LYS A 19 8.01 4.15 -18.51
N GLU A 20 7.68 3.12 -19.29
CA GLU A 20 7.87 1.71 -18.93
C GLU A 20 9.30 1.37 -18.46
N ASN A 21 10.32 1.96 -19.09
CA ASN A 21 11.72 1.76 -18.70
C ASN A 21 12.04 2.25 -17.27
N GLN A 22 11.33 3.27 -16.79
CA GLN A 22 11.49 3.76 -15.41
C GLN A 22 10.72 2.87 -14.43
N LEU A 23 9.53 2.42 -14.82
CA LEU A 23 8.69 1.53 -14.02
C LEU A 23 9.33 0.16 -13.81
N LYS A 24 9.97 -0.42 -14.84
CA LYS A 24 10.67 -1.71 -14.75
C LYS A 24 11.78 -1.74 -13.69
N LYS A 25 12.44 -0.60 -13.43
CA LYS A 25 13.44 -0.51 -12.36
C LYS A 25 12.79 -0.57 -10.99
N LEU A 26 11.62 0.06 -10.82
CA LEU A 26 10.89 0.11 -9.57
C LEU A 26 10.14 -1.21 -9.27
N GLU A 27 9.67 -1.90 -10.30
CA GLU A 27 8.98 -3.19 -10.22
C GLU A 27 9.81 -4.24 -9.47
N LYS A 28 11.13 -4.27 -9.70
CA LYS A 28 12.05 -5.15 -8.97
C LYS A 28 11.99 -4.95 -7.47
N TYR A 29 11.87 -3.70 -7.00
CA TYR A 29 11.72 -3.40 -5.58
C TYR A 29 10.32 -3.74 -5.07
N PHE A 30 9.28 -3.48 -5.87
CA PHE A 30 7.91 -3.84 -5.49
C PHE A 30 7.70 -5.33 -5.33
N PHE A 31 8.37 -6.18 -6.12
CA PHE A 31 8.29 -7.62 -5.93
C PHE A 31 9.28 -8.13 -4.87
N GLY A 32 10.49 -7.57 -4.83
CA GLY A 32 11.54 -8.01 -3.91
C GLY A 32 11.20 -7.74 -2.45
N ILE A 33 10.70 -6.53 -2.12
CA ILE A 33 10.46 -6.13 -0.73
C ILE A 33 9.43 -7.04 -0.03
N PRO A 34 8.23 -7.33 -0.59
CA PRO A 34 7.24 -8.18 0.08
C PRO A 34 7.70 -9.61 0.24
N ILE A 35 8.44 -10.15 -0.73
CA ILE A 35 8.95 -11.52 -0.67
C ILE A 35 10.02 -11.65 0.39
N VAL A 36 11.02 -10.76 0.36
CA VAL A 36 12.08 -10.76 1.37
C VAL A 36 11.50 -10.50 2.75
N PHE A 37 10.56 -9.57 2.88
CA PHE A 37 9.89 -9.28 4.15
C PHE A 37 9.07 -10.48 4.65
N GLY A 38 8.29 -11.12 3.77
CA GLY A 38 7.49 -12.30 4.12
C GLY A 38 8.36 -13.48 4.54
N LEU A 39 9.44 -13.76 3.82
CA LEU A 39 10.38 -14.82 4.17
C LEU A 39 11.13 -14.50 5.46
N ALA A 40 11.65 -13.29 5.61
CA ALA A 40 12.37 -12.87 6.80
C ALA A 40 11.48 -12.94 8.05
N THR A 41 10.24 -12.48 7.97
CA THR A 41 9.29 -12.54 9.10
C THR A 41 8.87 -13.96 9.43
N ALA A 42 8.70 -14.84 8.43
CA ALA A 42 8.42 -16.25 8.64
C ALA A 42 9.59 -16.96 9.33
N VAL A 43 10.82 -16.80 8.83
CA VAL A 43 12.03 -17.39 9.41
C VAL A 43 12.28 -16.87 10.82
N ALA A 44 12.20 -15.55 11.01
CA ALA A 44 12.33 -14.94 12.34
C ALA A 44 11.24 -15.44 13.30
N GLY A 45 10.01 -15.60 12.82
CA GLY A 45 8.90 -16.15 13.59
C GLY A 45 9.14 -17.56 14.12
N VAL A 46 9.73 -18.42 13.28
CA VAL A 46 10.11 -19.80 13.67
C VAL A 46 11.29 -19.77 14.64
N ALA A 47 12.35 -19.01 14.33
CA ALA A 47 13.55 -18.93 15.16
C ALA A 47 13.24 -18.39 16.57
N LEU A 48 12.35 -17.40 16.68
CA LEU A 48 11.92 -16.80 17.94
C LEU A 48 10.79 -17.58 18.63
N LYS A 49 10.37 -18.74 18.10
CA LYS A 49 9.27 -19.57 18.62
C LYS A 49 7.99 -18.76 18.87
N LEU A 50 7.68 -17.83 17.97
CA LEU A 50 6.55 -16.91 18.10
C LEU A 50 5.21 -17.55 17.73
N PHE A 51 5.22 -18.56 16.84
CA PHE A 51 4.01 -19.23 16.38
C PHE A 51 3.49 -20.21 17.44
N ASN A 52 2.30 -19.90 17.97
CA ASN A 52 1.61 -20.68 18.99
C ASN A 52 0.09 -20.67 18.70
N ASN A 53 -0.69 -21.48 19.42
CA ASN A 53 -2.15 -21.50 19.25
C ASN A 53 -2.77 -20.16 19.69
N ALA A 54 -3.44 -19.47 18.78
CA ALA A 54 -4.16 -18.23 19.02
C ALA A 54 -5.68 -18.43 18.87
N ASN A 55 -6.20 -19.49 19.51
CA ASN A 55 -7.59 -19.91 19.54
C ASN A 55 -8.07 -20.53 18.22
N LEU A 56 -8.18 -19.74 17.14
CA LEU A 56 -8.76 -20.18 15.86
C LEU A 56 -7.72 -20.61 14.83
N TRP A 57 -6.46 -20.18 14.98
CA TRP A 57 -5.37 -20.48 14.06
C TRP A 57 -4.02 -20.38 14.77
N CYS A 58 -2.96 -20.88 14.14
CA CYS A 58 -1.60 -20.68 14.60
C CYS A 58 -1.13 -19.25 14.22
N TRP A 59 -0.77 -18.44 15.20
CA TRP A 59 -0.34 -17.06 15.00
C TRP A 59 0.77 -16.69 16.00
N ILE A 60 1.40 -15.54 15.80
CA ILE A 60 2.29 -14.86 16.77
C ILE A 60 1.57 -14.69 18.12
N SER A 61 1.84 -15.52 19.11
CA SER A 61 1.15 -15.47 20.41
C SER A 61 2.07 -15.90 21.55
N PRO A 62 1.94 -15.34 22.76
CA PRO A 62 2.69 -15.84 23.91
C PRO A 62 2.09 -17.15 24.43
N LEU A 63 2.93 -17.98 25.04
CA LEU A 63 2.54 -19.18 25.77
C LEU A 63 3.27 -19.20 27.13
N PRO A 64 2.56 -19.35 28.27
CA PRO A 64 1.09 -19.34 28.44
C PRO A 64 0.46 -17.98 28.06
N LEU A 65 -0.85 -17.95 27.78
CA LEU A 65 -1.56 -16.73 27.36
C LEU A 65 -1.50 -15.59 28.41
N THR A 66 -1.25 -15.93 29.67
CA THR A 66 -1.12 -14.99 30.80
C THR A 66 0.28 -14.36 30.90
N CYS A 67 1.23 -14.79 30.09
CA CYS A 67 2.59 -14.25 30.08
C CYS A 67 2.62 -12.80 29.55
N ARG A 68 3.45 -11.94 30.16
CA ARG A 68 3.69 -10.55 29.73
C ARG A 68 4.89 -10.39 28.79
N GLY A 69 5.90 -11.25 28.93
CA GLY A 69 7.16 -11.15 28.20
C GLY A 69 8.12 -10.16 28.85
N SER A 70 9.41 -10.33 28.57
CA SER A 70 10.50 -9.64 29.25
C SER A 70 10.44 -8.11 29.13
N LEU A 71 9.88 -7.57 28.05
CA LEU A 71 9.73 -6.12 27.83
C LEU A 71 8.77 -5.48 28.85
N PHE A 72 7.72 -6.21 29.26
CA PHE A 72 6.68 -5.71 30.16
C PHE A 72 6.75 -6.34 31.56
N ASN A 73 7.85 -7.04 31.85
CA ASN A 73 8.06 -7.78 33.09
C ASN A 73 9.46 -7.55 33.69
N ASN A 74 9.93 -6.30 33.69
CA ASN A 74 11.24 -5.91 34.27
C ASN A 74 12.43 -6.75 33.76
N GLY A 75 12.40 -7.20 32.50
CA GLY A 75 13.43 -8.04 31.90
C GLY A 75 13.30 -9.55 32.18
N ILE A 76 12.36 -9.97 33.04
CA ILE A 76 12.15 -11.38 33.39
C ILE A 76 11.29 -12.04 32.31
N ASN A 77 11.81 -13.11 31.69
CA ASN A 77 11.04 -13.90 30.74
C ASN A 77 10.15 -14.92 31.47
N ASP A 78 8.84 -14.63 31.50
CA ASP A 78 7.78 -15.48 32.04
C ASP A 78 7.09 -16.35 30.96
N CYS A 79 7.56 -16.27 29.71
CA CYS A 79 7.01 -17.02 28.58
C CYS A 79 7.85 -18.27 28.29
N GLU A 80 7.18 -19.41 28.12
CA GLU A 80 7.81 -20.62 27.57
C GLU A 80 8.06 -20.46 26.07
N ARG A 81 7.11 -19.83 25.36
CA ARG A 81 7.23 -19.49 23.94
C ARG A 81 6.62 -18.13 23.68
N GLY A 82 7.08 -17.47 22.62
CA GLY A 82 6.50 -16.18 22.22
C GLY A 82 6.89 -15.00 23.11
N ASN A 83 8.12 -14.95 23.62
CA ASN A 83 8.56 -13.80 24.42
C ASN A 83 8.38 -12.49 23.62
N ASN A 84 7.73 -11.50 24.24
CA ASN A 84 7.39 -10.22 23.62
C ASN A 84 6.50 -10.33 22.37
N ALA A 85 5.63 -11.34 22.27
CA ALA A 85 4.77 -11.56 21.10
C ALA A 85 3.97 -10.31 20.69
N SER A 86 3.52 -9.49 21.65
CA SER A 86 2.80 -8.24 21.38
C SER A 86 3.62 -7.25 20.54
N LEU A 87 4.92 -7.10 20.83
CA LEU A 87 5.82 -6.26 20.05
C LEU A 87 5.99 -6.81 18.63
N TYR A 88 6.22 -8.12 18.51
CA TYR A 88 6.41 -8.76 17.20
C TYR A 88 5.14 -8.77 16.34
N ARG A 89 3.94 -8.86 16.94
CA ARG A 89 2.67 -8.65 16.23
C ARG A 89 2.62 -7.27 15.59
N PHE A 90 3.05 -6.25 16.32
CA PHE A 90 3.11 -4.90 15.78
C PHE A 90 4.16 -4.80 14.66
N LEU A 91 5.38 -5.26 14.89
CA LEU A 91 6.47 -5.14 13.91
C LEU A 91 6.25 -5.95 12.63
N PHE A 92 5.76 -7.18 12.74
CA PHE A 92 5.64 -8.09 11.59
C PHE A 92 4.31 -7.98 10.86
N PHE A 93 3.26 -7.46 11.51
CA PHE A 93 1.92 -7.42 10.93
C PHE A 93 1.32 -6.01 10.94
N TYR A 94 1.03 -5.45 12.11
CA TYR A 94 0.24 -4.20 12.17
C TYR A 94 0.98 -2.99 11.60
N GLY A 95 2.27 -2.82 11.90
CA GLY A 95 3.09 -1.73 11.38
C GLY A 95 3.13 -1.72 9.84
N PRO A 96 3.56 -2.83 9.20
CA PRO A 96 3.52 -2.96 7.74
C PRO A 96 2.12 -2.78 7.15
N LEU A 97 1.08 -3.29 7.82
CA LEU A 97 -0.31 -3.14 7.38
C LEU A 97 -0.74 -1.68 7.35
N TRP A 98 -0.54 -0.94 8.45
CA TRP A 98 -0.88 0.48 8.53
C TRP A 98 -0.09 1.32 7.55
N PHE A 99 1.20 1.03 7.37
CA PHE A 99 2.03 1.68 6.36
C PHE A 99 1.43 1.52 4.95
N VAL A 100 1.01 0.31 4.59
CA VAL A 100 0.34 0.01 3.30
C VAL A 100 -0.99 0.76 3.17
N ILE A 101 -1.80 0.81 4.23
CA ILE A 101 -3.09 1.51 4.22
C ILE A 101 -2.88 3.01 3.97
N ILE A 102 -1.96 3.64 4.71
CA ILE A 102 -1.68 5.07 4.58
C ILE A 102 -1.14 5.40 3.20
N THR A 103 -0.13 4.66 2.73
CA THR A 103 0.46 4.88 1.40
C THR A 103 -0.54 4.69 0.27
N ALA A 104 -1.38 3.64 0.31
CA ALA A 104 -2.43 3.43 -0.68
C ALA A 104 -3.47 4.57 -0.65
N SER A 105 -3.88 5.02 0.53
CA SER A 105 -4.87 6.09 0.69
C SER A 105 -4.38 7.42 0.11
N VAL A 106 -3.13 7.78 0.42
CA VAL A 106 -2.48 8.97 -0.16
C VAL A 106 -2.35 8.84 -1.67
N ALA A 107 -1.90 7.69 -2.17
CA ALA A 107 -1.75 7.47 -3.61
C ALA A 107 -3.09 7.59 -4.36
N MET A 108 -4.15 6.98 -3.83
CA MET A 108 -5.49 7.07 -4.41
C MET A 108 -6.05 8.49 -4.37
N PHE A 109 -5.83 9.23 -3.28
CA PHE A 109 -6.23 10.64 -3.20
C PHE A 109 -5.51 11.50 -4.25
N LEU A 110 -4.19 11.34 -4.39
CA LEU A 110 -3.40 12.07 -5.38
C LEU A 110 -3.75 11.68 -6.82
N LEU A 111 -4.12 10.41 -7.04
CA LEU A 111 -4.59 9.92 -8.33
C LEU A 111 -5.96 10.51 -8.67
N TYR A 112 -6.91 10.45 -7.75
CA TYR A 112 -8.25 11.02 -7.92
C TYR A 112 -8.18 12.51 -8.25
N THR A 113 -7.38 13.28 -7.52
CA THR A 113 -7.21 14.72 -7.79
C THR A 113 -6.55 14.99 -9.14
N SER A 114 -5.65 14.12 -9.60
CA SER A 114 -5.03 14.22 -10.93
C SER A 114 -6.05 13.94 -12.03
N VAL A 115 -6.79 12.82 -11.93
CA VAL A 115 -7.81 12.42 -12.91
C VAL A 115 -8.90 13.48 -13.02
N ARG A 116 -9.41 13.98 -11.89
CA ARG A 116 -10.45 15.02 -11.88
C ARG A 116 -9.99 16.31 -12.59
N LYS A 117 -8.72 16.71 -12.43
CA LYS A 117 -8.15 17.85 -13.16
C LYS A 117 -8.08 17.58 -14.67
N THR A 118 -7.63 16.39 -15.06
CA THR A 118 -7.55 15.98 -16.47
C THR A 118 -8.93 15.96 -17.13
N GLU A 119 -9.94 15.40 -16.47
CA GLU A 119 -11.32 15.38 -16.96
C GLU A 119 -11.90 16.79 -17.13
N GLN A 120 -11.69 17.68 -16.15
CA GLN A 120 -12.14 19.07 -16.23
C GLN A 120 -11.51 19.82 -17.40
N GLN A 121 -10.22 19.59 -17.67
CA GLN A 121 -9.56 20.20 -18.82
C GLN A 121 -10.11 19.63 -20.13
N ALA A 122 -10.22 18.30 -20.25
CA ALA A 122 -10.78 17.64 -21.43
C ALA A 122 -12.22 18.12 -21.74
N ALA A 123 -13.05 18.30 -20.70
CA ALA A 123 -14.40 18.85 -20.85
C ALA A 123 -14.38 20.28 -21.43
N LYS A 124 -13.51 21.17 -20.92
CA LYS A 124 -13.35 22.54 -21.43
C LYS A 124 -12.92 22.55 -22.90
N TRP A 125 -11.93 21.74 -23.27
CA TRP A 125 -11.47 21.62 -24.66
C TRP A 125 -12.59 21.10 -25.58
N SER A 126 -13.33 20.08 -25.14
CA SER A 126 -14.43 19.51 -25.93
C SER A 126 -15.55 20.52 -26.18
N LEU A 127 -15.86 21.38 -25.21
CA LEU A 127 -16.85 22.45 -25.33
C LEU A 127 -16.36 23.56 -26.28
N ALA A 128 -15.12 24.02 -26.12
CA ALA A 128 -14.53 25.03 -27.00
C ALA A 128 -14.55 24.58 -28.47
N THR A 129 -14.10 23.34 -28.74
CA THR A 129 -14.13 22.78 -30.11
C THR A 129 -15.55 22.64 -30.67
N ARG A 130 -16.55 22.30 -29.84
CA ARG A 130 -17.97 22.24 -30.26
C ARG A 130 -18.52 23.62 -30.60
N LEU A 131 -18.21 24.64 -29.81
CA LEU A 131 -18.64 26.02 -30.06
C LEU A 131 -18.03 26.57 -31.35
N GLU A 132 -16.73 26.35 -31.58
CA GLU A 132 -16.06 26.74 -32.83
C GLU A 132 -16.69 26.09 -34.06
N LYS A 133 -16.95 24.78 -34.00
CA LYS A 133 -17.65 24.07 -35.10
C LYS A 133 -19.03 24.65 -35.36
N THR A 134 -19.79 24.95 -34.30
CA THR A 134 -21.14 25.52 -34.42
C THR A 134 -21.12 26.93 -35.01
N ALA A 135 -20.14 27.76 -34.62
CA ALA A 135 -19.96 29.10 -35.18
C ALA A 135 -19.59 29.06 -36.67
N ARG A 136 -18.67 28.16 -37.07
CA ARG A 136 -18.30 27.96 -38.48
C ARG A 136 -19.50 27.56 -39.33
N LEU A 137 -20.31 26.60 -38.86
CA LEU A 137 -21.52 26.16 -39.57
C LEU A 137 -22.56 27.28 -39.76
N LYS A 138 -22.68 28.18 -38.78
CA LYS A 138 -23.56 29.37 -38.90
C LYS A 138 -23.03 30.36 -39.94
N HIS A 139 -21.71 30.50 -40.07
CA HIS A 139 -21.10 31.37 -41.06
C HIS A 139 -21.29 30.85 -42.49
N THR A 140 -21.10 29.53 -42.73
CA THR A 140 -21.29 28.95 -44.07
C THR A 140 -22.73 28.96 -44.56
N LYS A 141 -23.74 28.96 -43.67
CA LYS A 141 -25.16 29.05 -44.06
C LYS A 141 -25.64 30.46 -44.38
N LYS A 142 -24.86 31.50 -44.07
CA LYS A 142 -25.20 32.91 -44.31
C LYS A 142 -24.68 33.47 -45.64
N VAL A 143 -23.82 32.71 -46.33
CA VAL A 143 -23.33 32.98 -47.68
C VAL A 143 -24.16 32.15 -48.65
#